data_AF-A0A386PMK0-F1
#
_entry.id   AF-A0A386PMK0-F1
#
_cell.length_a   1.000
_cell.length_b   1.000
_cell.length_c   1.000
_cell.angle_alpha   90.00
_cell.angle_beta   90.00
_cell.angle_gamma   90.00
#
_symmetry.space_group_name_H-M   'P 1'
#
loop_
_entity.id
_entity.type
_entity.pdbx_description
1 polymer ?
#
loop_
_entity_poly.entity_id
_entity_poly.type
_entity_poly.pdbx_seq_one_letter_code
_entity_poly.pdbx_strand_id
1 'polypeptide(L)'
;MSDLIFKKKKFEKILVVKTYDKKFSEINLMNINDNISKIEKFIDEVPNCVKELNNVDILCKGNYLDYLNFKKKEELKKLVKLKNEYNKHYDTYLEKYKEEKKVKILIKILNDTIIKGKEKKESSFLDEYVNYEICRKLGNSNE
;
A
#
# COMPACT_ATOMS: atom_id res chain seq x y z
N MET A 1 8.11 31.02 -7.11
CA MET A 1 7.20 30.02 -7.71
C MET A 1 7.94 28.82 -8.31
N SER A 2 9.16 28.99 -8.86
CA SER A 2 10.00 27.88 -9.35
C SER A 2 10.45 26.90 -8.26
N ASP A 3 10.79 27.39 -7.07
CA ASP A 3 11.30 26.56 -5.96
C ASP A 3 10.26 25.56 -5.42
N LEU A 4 8.99 25.95 -5.33
CA LEU A 4 7.90 25.06 -4.92
C LEU A 4 7.63 23.95 -5.95
N ILE A 5 7.71 24.28 -7.24
CA ILE A 5 7.56 23.31 -8.34
C ILE A 5 8.74 22.31 -8.33
N PHE A 6 9.95 22.80 -8.06
CA PHE A 6 11.12 21.95 -7.93
C PHE A 6 11.01 20.99 -6.73
N LYS A 7 10.60 21.51 -5.55
CA LYS A 7 10.33 20.70 -4.35
C LYS A 7 9.26 19.64 -4.62
N LYS A 8 8.17 19.99 -5.31
CA LYS A 8 7.13 19.03 -5.73
C LYS A 8 7.72 17.88 -6.55
N LYS A 9 8.50 18.18 -7.59
CA LYS A 9 9.14 17.14 -8.42
C LYS A 9 10.05 16.22 -7.60
N LYS A 10 10.75 16.76 -6.60
CA LYS A 10 11.59 15.95 -5.69
C LYS A 10 10.74 15.00 -4.86
N PHE A 11 9.62 15.46 -4.29
CA PHE A 11 8.72 14.59 -3.54
C PHE A 11 8.03 13.55 -4.41
N GLU A 12 7.67 13.86 -5.65
CA GLU A 12 7.14 12.88 -6.61
C GLU A 12 8.14 11.75 -6.87
N LYS A 13 9.43 12.05 -7.04
CA LYS A 13 10.48 11.02 -7.17
C LYS A 13 10.58 10.15 -5.90
N ILE A 14 10.55 10.76 -4.72
CA ILE A 14 10.57 10.03 -3.44
C ILE A 14 9.33 9.13 -3.33
N LEU A 15 8.17 9.61 -3.75
CA LEU A 15 6.93 8.85 -3.72
C LEU A 15 7.03 7.58 -4.58
N VAL A 16 7.61 7.69 -5.77
CA VAL A 16 7.82 6.52 -6.65
C VAL A 16 8.64 5.46 -5.93
N VAL A 17 9.80 5.81 -5.36
CA VAL A 17 10.67 4.88 -4.62
C VAL A 17 9.91 4.22 -3.46
N LYS A 18 9.21 5.02 -2.63
CA LYS A 18 8.44 4.50 -1.49
C LYS A 18 7.30 3.58 -1.91
N THR A 19 6.66 3.87 -3.04
CA THR A 19 5.60 3.01 -3.60
C THR A 19 6.15 1.65 -4.01
N TYR A 20 7.32 1.62 -4.66
CA TYR A 20 8.01 0.38 -5.00
C TYR A 20 8.43 -0.41 -3.76
N ASP A 21 9.04 0.25 -2.77
CA ASP A 21 9.47 -0.40 -1.52
C ASP A 21 8.29 -1.05 -0.76
N LYS A 22 7.15 -0.35 -0.70
CA LYS A 22 5.93 -0.88 -0.11
C LYS A 22 5.44 -2.10 -0.89
N LYS A 23 5.34 -1.99 -2.23
CA LYS A 23 4.86 -3.08 -3.09
C LYS A 23 5.72 -4.33 -2.96
N PHE A 24 7.04 -4.18 -2.87
CA PHE A 24 7.93 -5.31 -2.61
C PHE A 24 7.61 -6.02 -1.28
N SER A 25 7.30 -5.25 -0.24
CA SER A 25 6.95 -5.81 1.08
C SER A 25 5.58 -6.49 1.07
N GLU A 26 4.64 -5.95 0.31
CA GLU A 26 3.32 -6.53 0.07
C GLU A 26 3.42 -7.90 -0.63
N ILE A 27 4.30 -8.02 -1.63
CA ILE A 27 4.56 -9.29 -2.33
C ILE A 27 5.09 -10.34 -1.36
N ASN A 28 6.01 -9.98 -0.45
CA ASN A 28 6.52 -10.91 0.55
C ASN A 28 5.41 -11.41 1.49
N LEU A 29 4.50 -10.52 1.92
CA LEU A 29 3.33 -10.92 2.72
C LEU A 29 2.40 -11.85 1.97
N MET A 30 2.13 -11.58 0.69
CA MET A 30 1.32 -12.45 -0.17
C MET A 30 1.94 -13.84 -0.28
N ASN A 31 3.25 -13.95 -0.51
CA ASN A 31 3.94 -15.24 -0.61
C ASN A 31 3.84 -16.06 0.69
N ILE A 32 4.00 -15.41 1.84
CA ILE A 32 3.83 -16.07 3.15
C ILE A 32 2.37 -16.53 3.33
N ASN A 33 1.41 -15.67 2.98
CA ASN A 33 -0.01 -15.97 3.08
C ASN A 33 -0.44 -17.13 2.16
N ASP A 34 0.15 -17.23 0.96
CA ASP A 34 -0.08 -18.34 0.05
C ASP A 34 0.42 -19.67 0.64
N ASN A 35 1.57 -19.65 1.31
CA ASN A 35 2.10 -20.82 2.00
C ASN A 35 1.23 -21.22 3.20
N ILE A 36 0.74 -20.25 3.97
CA ILE A 36 -0.24 -20.47 5.04
C ILE A 36 -1.51 -21.14 4.46
N SER A 37 -2.05 -20.59 3.38
CA SER A 37 -3.26 -21.09 2.73
C SER A 37 -3.11 -22.51 2.21
N LYS A 38 -1.93 -22.89 1.69
CA LYS A 38 -1.65 -24.27 1.26
C LYS A 38 -1.69 -25.25 2.44
N ILE A 39 -1.14 -24.86 3.59
CA ILE A 39 -1.14 -25.70 4.79
C ILE A 39 -2.56 -25.84 5.34
N GLU A 40 -3.32 -24.75 5.39
CA GLU A 40 -4.70 -24.76 5.87
C GLU A 40 -5.59 -25.65 4.98
N LYS A 41 -5.47 -25.53 3.65
CA LYS A 41 -6.13 -26.44 2.70
C LYS A 41 -5.79 -27.90 2.93
N PHE A 42 -4.51 -28.23 3.10
CA PHE A 42 -4.10 -29.61 3.39
C PHE A 42 -4.77 -30.13 4.68
N ILE A 43 -4.81 -29.31 5.74
CA ILE A 43 -5.42 -29.70 7.02
C ILE A 43 -6.94 -29.90 6.86
N ASP A 44 -7.61 -29.05 6.09
CA ASP A 44 -9.04 -29.12 5.83
C ASP A 44 -9.44 -30.33 4.96
N GLU A 45 -8.52 -30.82 4.12
CA GLU A 45 -8.73 -32.00 3.27
C GLU A 45 -8.53 -33.33 4.01
N VAL A 46 -7.78 -33.35 5.12
CA VAL A 46 -7.51 -34.58 5.91
C VAL A 46 -8.78 -35.38 6.23
N PRO A 47 -9.89 -34.79 6.73
CA PRO A 47 -11.12 -35.53 7.00
C PRO A 47 -11.71 -36.22 5.77
N ASN A 48 -11.56 -35.64 4.57
CA ASN A 48 -12.05 -36.25 3.33
C ASN A 48 -11.17 -37.43 2.93
N CYS A 49 -9.84 -37.30 3.02
CA CYS A 49 -8.92 -38.41 2.81
C CYS A 49 -9.23 -39.59 3.75
N VAL A 50 -9.62 -39.32 4.99
CA VAL A 50 -9.98 -40.37 5.97
C VAL A 50 -11.29 -41.08 5.58
N LYS A 51 -12.28 -40.37 5.03
CA LYS A 51 -13.56 -40.96 4.59
C LYS A 51 -13.38 -41.91 3.40
N GLU A 52 -12.42 -41.63 2.52
CA GLU A 52 -12.15 -42.46 1.34
C GLU A 52 -11.52 -43.82 1.69
N LEU A 53 -11.01 -43.98 2.92
CA LEU A 53 -10.38 -45.22 3.41
C LEU A 53 -11.38 -46.27 3.93
N ASN A 54 -12.68 -46.11 3.69
CA ASN A 54 -13.70 -47.01 4.26
C ASN A 54 -13.63 -48.45 3.71
N ASN A 55 -13.10 -48.64 2.50
CA ASN A 55 -13.01 -49.94 1.83
C ASN A 55 -11.57 -50.49 1.75
N VAL A 56 -10.63 -49.87 2.45
CA VAL A 56 -9.20 -50.23 2.44
C VAL A 56 -8.88 -51.21 3.57
N ASP A 57 -7.94 -52.12 3.33
CA ASP A 57 -7.41 -53.03 4.36
C ASP A 57 -6.99 -52.29 5.64
N ILE A 58 -7.26 -52.90 6.80
CA ILE A 58 -7.08 -52.30 8.11
C ILE A 58 -5.62 -51.89 8.36
N LEU A 59 -4.66 -52.70 7.91
CA LEU A 59 -3.22 -52.44 8.10
C LEU A 59 -2.77 -51.24 7.25
N CYS A 60 -3.18 -51.21 5.98
CA CYS A 60 -2.93 -50.08 5.08
C CYS A 60 -3.57 -48.79 5.58
N LYS A 61 -4.80 -48.87 6.10
CA LYS A 61 -5.52 -47.74 6.70
C LYS A 61 -4.78 -47.20 7.93
N GLY A 62 -4.30 -48.07 8.81
CA GLY A 62 -3.51 -47.68 9.99
C GLY A 62 -2.24 -46.92 9.61
N ASN A 63 -1.43 -47.50 8.71
CA ASN A 63 -0.18 -46.89 8.25
C ASN A 63 -0.41 -45.51 7.62
N TYR A 64 -1.46 -45.35 6.83
CA TYR A 64 -1.78 -44.09 6.19
C TYR A 64 -2.28 -43.02 7.19
N LEU A 65 -3.07 -43.42 8.18
CA LEU A 65 -3.50 -42.53 9.26
C LEU A 65 -2.31 -42.04 10.11
N ASP A 66 -1.37 -42.93 10.43
CA ASP A 66 -0.15 -42.57 11.15
C ASP A 66 0.70 -41.57 10.35
N TYR A 67 0.84 -41.80 9.04
CA TYR A 67 1.50 -40.86 8.14
C TYR A 67 0.79 -39.50 8.10
N LEU A 68 -0.53 -39.46 7.94
CA LEU A 68 -1.30 -38.22 7.92
C LEU A 68 -1.17 -37.45 9.24
N ASN A 69 -1.24 -38.15 10.38
CA ASN A 69 -1.07 -37.55 11.70
C ASN A 69 0.33 -36.97 11.89
N PHE A 70 1.36 -37.71 11.50
CA PHE A 70 2.74 -37.23 11.53
C PHE A 70 2.90 -35.97 10.68
N LYS A 71 2.45 -36.02 9.41
CA LYS A 71 2.54 -34.90 8.48
C LYS A 71 1.75 -33.67 8.95
N LYS A 72 0.53 -33.87 9.45
CA LYS A 72 -0.29 -32.80 10.05
C LYS A 72 0.43 -32.10 11.19
N LYS A 73 1.10 -32.86 12.07
CA LYS A 73 1.89 -32.30 13.17
C LYS A 73 3.07 -31.46 12.67
N GLU A 74 3.74 -31.88 11.60
CA GLU A 74 4.82 -31.09 10.99
C GLU A 74 4.30 -29.81 10.33
N GLU A 75 3.22 -29.91 9.55
CA GLU A 75 2.62 -28.75 8.88
C GLU A 75 2.08 -27.72 9.88
N LEU A 76 1.50 -28.13 11.00
CA LEU A 76 1.10 -27.21 12.09
C LEU A 76 2.29 -26.47 12.69
N LYS A 77 3.45 -27.13 12.86
CA LYS A 77 4.68 -26.45 13.32
C LYS A 77 5.16 -25.42 12.30
N LYS A 78 5.10 -25.73 11.01
CA LYS A 78 5.43 -24.78 9.93
C LYS A 78 4.46 -23.60 9.92
N LEU A 79 3.17 -23.85 10.10
CA LEU A 79 2.12 -22.83 10.15
C LEU A 79 2.39 -21.79 11.25
N VAL A 80 2.76 -22.23 12.45
CA VAL A 80 3.11 -21.32 13.55
C VAL A 80 4.30 -20.44 13.20
N LYS A 81 5.34 -21.01 12.57
CA LYS A 81 6.51 -20.23 12.11
C LYS A 81 6.11 -19.20 11.05
N LEU A 82 5.32 -19.60 10.06
CA LEU A 82 4.84 -18.71 8.99
C LEU A 82 3.95 -17.59 9.54
N LYS A 83 3.07 -17.85 10.51
CA LYS A 83 2.25 -16.81 11.15
C LYS A 83 3.11 -15.79 11.90
N ASN A 84 4.15 -16.25 12.58
CA ASN A 84 5.12 -15.35 13.24
C ASN A 84 5.93 -14.53 12.23
N GLU A 85 6.35 -15.14 11.14
CA GLU A 85 7.07 -14.48 10.05
C GLU A 85 6.17 -13.43 9.36
N TYR A 86 4.92 -13.79 9.09
CA TYR A 86 3.91 -12.87 8.55
C TYR A 86 3.78 -11.62 9.40
N ASN A 87 3.62 -11.77 10.72
CA ASN A 87 3.49 -10.63 11.64
C ASN A 87 4.71 -9.71 11.58
N LYS A 88 5.92 -10.26 11.55
CA LYS A 88 7.16 -9.45 11.41
C LYS A 88 7.19 -8.66 10.10
N HIS A 89 6.82 -9.29 9.00
CA HIS A 89 6.75 -8.61 7.70
C HIS A 89 5.61 -7.60 7.63
N TYR A 90 4.53 -7.83 8.37
CA TYR A 90 3.36 -6.96 8.41
C TYR A 90 3.69 -5.62 9.07
N ASP A 91 4.42 -5.65 10.18
CA ASP A 91 4.91 -4.43 10.84
C ASP A 91 5.79 -3.61 9.90
N THR A 92 6.72 -4.27 9.18
CA THR A 92 7.58 -3.63 8.19
C THR A 92 6.77 -3.00 7.04
N TYR A 93 5.73 -3.70 6.55
CA TYR A 93 4.83 -3.19 5.53
C TYR A 93 4.07 -1.95 6.02
N LEU A 94 3.55 -1.98 7.25
CA LEU A 94 2.81 -0.87 7.84
C LEU A 94 3.67 0.39 7.95
N GLU A 95 4.94 0.26 8.36
CA GLU A 95 5.87 1.38 8.40
C GLU A 95 6.07 1.99 7.01
N LYS A 96 6.34 1.16 6.00
CA LYS A 96 6.50 1.62 4.62
C LYS A 96 5.24 2.28 4.06
N TYR A 97 4.07 1.74 4.38
CA TYR A 97 2.78 2.33 4.03
C TYR A 97 2.61 3.72 4.65
N LYS A 98 2.93 3.88 5.94
CA LYS A 98 2.88 5.18 6.63
C LYS A 98 3.81 6.20 5.97
N GLU A 99 5.03 5.80 5.65
CA GLU A 99 6.01 6.66 4.97
C GLU A 99 5.55 7.10 3.58
N GLU A 100 5.02 6.19 2.76
CA GLU A 100 4.40 6.56 1.47
C GLU A 100 3.27 7.58 1.65
N LYS A 101 2.40 7.35 2.64
CA LYS A 101 1.24 8.21 2.92
C LYS A 101 1.66 9.61 3.35
N LYS A 102 2.71 9.74 4.18
CA LYS A 102 3.28 11.05 4.55
C LYS A 102 3.71 11.84 3.32
N VAL A 103 4.43 11.20 2.39
CA VAL A 103 4.90 11.87 1.16
C VAL A 103 3.71 12.29 0.28
N LYS A 104 2.68 11.45 0.15
CA LYS A 104 1.45 11.82 -0.58
C LYS A 104 0.78 13.06 0.01
N ILE A 105 0.68 13.15 1.33
CA ILE A 105 0.10 14.30 2.02
C ILE A 105 0.94 15.57 1.76
N LEU A 106 2.27 15.47 1.83
CA LEU A 106 3.16 16.59 1.53
C LEU A 106 3.00 17.10 0.10
N ILE A 107 2.92 16.20 -0.89
CA ILE A 107 2.67 16.59 -2.29
C ILE A 107 1.32 17.30 -2.43
N LYS A 108 0.28 16.81 -1.74
CA LYS A 108 -1.05 17.45 -1.75
C LYS A 108 -0.98 18.88 -1.19
N ILE A 109 -0.39 19.06 -0.01
CA ILE A 109 -0.25 20.38 0.62
C ILE A 109 0.56 21.33 -0.27
N LEU A 110 1.63 20.84 -0.90
CA LEU A 110 2.43 21.61 -1.86
C LEU A 110 1.60 22.05 -3.06
N ASN A 111 0.78 21.16 -3.63
CA ASN A 111 -0.10 21.50 -4.75
C ASN A 111 -1.10 22.59 -4.35
N ASP A 112 -1.77 22.42 -3.21
CA ASP A 112 -2.76 23.39 -2.71
C ASP A 112 -2.10 24.76 -2.49
N THR A 113 -0.87 24.79 -1.97
CA THR A 113 -0.08 26.01 -1.78
C THR A 113 0.27 26.68 -3.10
N ILE A 114 0.69 25.91 -4.11
CA ILE A 114 1.02 26.42 -5.45
C ILE A 114 -0.22 27.02 -6.12
N ILE A 115 -1.38 26.35 -6.00
CA ILE A 115 -2.66 26.82 -6.56
C ILE A 115 -3.07 28.15 -5.91
N LYS A 116 -3.13 28.21 -4.58
CA LYS A 116 -3.45 29.44 -3.85
C LYS A 116 -2.51 30.61 -4.20
N GLY A 117 -1.23 30.31 -4.39
CA GLY A 117 -0.24 31.31 -4.79
C GLY A 117 -0.48 31.86 -6.21
N LYS A 118 -1.00 31.04 -7.13
CA LYS A 118 -1.38 31.48 -8.48
C LYS A 118 -2.64 32.33 -8.44
N GLU A 119 -3.68 31.87 -7.76
CA GLU A 119 -4.95 32.60 -7.60
C GLU A 119 -4.72 34.00 -7.02
N LYS A 120 -3.90 34.11 -5.96
CA LYS A 120 -3.55 35.41 -5.36
C LYS A 120 -2.82 36.33 -6.33
N LYS A 121 -1.90 35.79 -7.15
CA LYS A 121 -1.16 36.59 -8.13
C LYS A 121 -2.07 37.09 -9.25
N GLU A 122 -2.97 36.24 -9.72
CA GLU A 122 -3.93 36.56 -10.78
C GLU A 122 -4.96 37.59 -10.31
N SER A 123 -5.49 37.44 -9.09
CA SER A 123 -6.34 38.45 -8.44
C SER A 123 -5.64 39.81 -8.36
N SER A 124 -4.39 39.86 -7.89
CA SER A 124 -3.63 41.11 -7.80
C SER A 124 -3.42 41.79 -9.15
N PHE A 125 -3.19 41.00 -10.21
CA PHE A 125 -3.03 41.53 -11.56
C PHE A 125 -4.35 42.09 -12.12
N LEU A 126 -5.47 41.42 -11.84
CA LEU A 126 -6.80 41.93 -12.18
C LEU A 126 -7.12 43.23 -11.45
N ASP A 127 -6.81 43.30 -10.15
CA ASP A 127 -7.01 44.51 -9.35
C ASP A 127 -6.16 45.69 -9.90
N GLU A 128 -4.90 45.44 -10.24
CA GLU A 128 -4.02 46.44 -10.90
C GLU A 128 -4.59 46.88 -12.25
N TYR A 129 -5.06 45.95 -13.07
CA TYR A 129 -5.64 46.25 -14.38
C TYR A 129 -6.92 47.08 -14.27
N VAL A 130 -7.83 46.72 -13.36
CA VAL A 130 -9.06 47.48 -13.09
C VAL A 130 -8.72 48.89 -12.62
N ASN A 131 -7.77 49.03 -11.69
CA ASN A 131 -7.33 50.35 -11.21
C ASN A 131 -6.73 51.20 -12.34
N TYR A 132 -5.88 50.60 -13.19
CA TYR A 132 -5.35 51.28 -14.37
C TYR A 132 -6.45 51.78 -15.30
N GLU A 133 -7.45 50.95 -15.62
CA GLU A 133 -8.57 51.32 -16.48
C GLU A 133 -9.42 52.45 -15.87
N ILE A 134 -9.67 52.43 -14.56
CA ILE A 134 -10.37 53.50 -13.84
C ILE A 134 -9.57 54.82 -13.93
N CYS A 135 -8.27 54.78 -13.58
CA CYS A 135 -7.41 55.95 -13.64
C CYS A 135 -7.31 56.54 -15.05
N ARG A 136 -7.21 55.69 -16.08
CA ARG A 136 -7.19 56.12 -17.49
C ARG A 136 -8.46 56.85 -17.89
N LYS A 137 -9.64 56.33 -17.50
CA LYS A 137 -10.92 56.98 -17.78
C LYS A 137 -11.06 58.33 -17.07
N LEU A 138 -10.59 58.43 -15.83
CA LEU A 138 -10.60 59.68 -15.06
C LEU A 138 -9.65 60.74 -15.64
N GLY A 139 -8.48 60.33 -16.15
CA GLY A 139 -7.55 61.24 -16.83
C GLY A 139 -8.11 61.82 -18.13
N ASN A 140 -8.89 61.04 -18.87
CA ASN A 140 -9.50 61.47 -20.14
C ASN A 140 -10.81 62.26 -19.96
N SER A 141 -11.38 62.32 -18.75
CA SER A 141 -12.62 63.06 -18.47
C SER A 141 -12.40 64.51 -18.01
N ASN A 142 -11.14 64.97 -17.95
CA ASN A 142 -10.76 66.33 -17.54
C ASN A 142 -10.22 67.19 -18.70
N GLU A 143 -10.39 66.76 -19.95
CA GLU A 143 -10.27 67.59 -21.16
C GLU A 143 -11.67 67.99 -21.66
#